data_AF-A0A4U9UXS3-F1
#
_entry.id   AF-A0A4U9UXS3-F1
#
_cell.length_a   1.000
_cell.length_b   1.000
_cell.length_c   1.000
_cell.angle_alpha   90.00
_cell.angle_beta   90.00
_cell.angle_gamma   90.00
#
_symmetry.space_group_name_H-M   'P 1'
#
loop_
_entity.id
_entity.type
_entity.pdbx_description
1 polymer ?
#
loop_
_entity_poly.entity_id
_entity_poly.type
_entity_poly.pdbx_seq_one_letter_code
_entity_poly.pdbx_strand_id
1 'polypeptide(L)'
;MLKYVFQAVLDERADDLQFFAERVDKDAIDRLKRFVSSDFAQVDYTEAVEILIASGQTFENPVSWGIDLSSEHERYLAEQHFKAPVVVKNYPKDIKAFYMRMNEDGKTVAAMDVLAPGIG
;
A
#
# COMPACT_ATOMS: atom_id res chain seq x y z
N MET A 1 -12.06 -4.91 6.46
CA MET A 1 -12.98 -4.35 5.43
C MET A 1 -12.56 -4.77 4.02
N LEU A 2 -11.39 -4.37 3.50
CA LEU A 2 -10.98 -4.68 2.11
C LEU A 2 -11.06 -6.17 1.76
N LYS A 3 -10.48 -7.04 2.60
CA LYS A 3 -10.58 -8.50 2.42
C LYS A 3 -12.02 -9.00 2.29
N TYR A 4 -12.93 -8.46 3.11
CA TYR A 4 -14.35 -8.82 3.05
C TYR A 4 -14.98 -8.40 1.73
N VAL A 5 -14.75 -7.16 1.29
CA VAL A 5 -15.31 -6.65 0.03
C VAL A 5 -14.78 -7.47 -1.16
N PHE A 6 -13.48 -7.74 -1.21
CA PHE A 6 -12.91 -8.55 -2.29
C PHE A 6 -13.40 -9.99 -2.25
N GLN A 7 -13.58 -10.58 -1.07
CA GLN A 7 -14.18 -11.90 -0.93
C GLN A 7 -15.63 -11.92 -1.42
N ALA A 8 -16.44 -10.92 -1.04
CA ALA A 8 -17.82 -10.81 -1.50
C ALA A 8 -17.90 -10.66 -3.03
N VAL A 9 -17.02 -9.87 -3.65
CA VAL A 9 -16.98 -9.75 -5.13
C VAL A 9 -16.57 -11.08 -5.78
N LEU A 10 -15.58 -11.78 -5.22
CA LEU A 10 -15.16 -13.11 -5.68
C LEU A 10 -16.30 -14.14 -5.60
N ASP A 11 -17.10 -14.11 -4.53
CA ASP A 11 -18.17 -15.07 -4.27
C ASP A 11 -19.46 -14.75 -5.03
N GLU A 12 -19.79 -13.47 -5.18
CA GLU A 12 -21.09 -13.03 -5.70
C GLU A 12 -21.06 -12.60 -7.17
N ARG A 13 -19.88 -12.28 -7.75
CA ARG A 13 -19.75 -11.70 -9.11
C ARG A 13 -18.71 -12.42 -9.96
N ALA A 14 -18.65 -13.75 -9.85
CA ALA A 14 -17.68 -14.57 -10.56
C ALA A 14 -17.80 -14.52 -12.10
N ASP A 15 -19.00 -14.32 -12.64
CA ASP A 15 -19.28 -14.19 -14.06
C ASP A 15 -18.69 -12.91 -14.67
N ASP A 16 -18.92 -11.76 -14.03
CA ASP A 16 -18.31 -10.49 -14.42
C ASP A 16 -16.78 -10.53 -14.29
N LEU A 17 -16.27 -11.11 -13.20
CA LEU A 17 -14.84 -11.28 -13.01
C LEU A 17 -14.20 -12.18 -14.07
N GLN A 18 -14.88 -13.24 -14.50
CA GLN A 18 -14.42 -14.11 -15.57
C GLN A 18 -14.34 -13.34 -16.90
N PHE A 19 -15.34 -12.51 -17.20
CA PHE A 19 -15.30 -11.63 -18.36
C PHE A 19 -14.08 -10.69 -18.33
N PHE A 20 -13.79 -10.05 -17.18
CA PHE A 20 -12.60 -9.22 -17.04
C PHE A 20 -11.31 -10.02 -17.21
N ALA A 21 -11.24 -11.24 -16.67
CA ALA A 21 -10.09 -12.12 -16.81
C ALA A 21 -9.81 -12.47 -18.27
N GLU A 22 -10.85 -12.71 -19.07
CA GLU A 22 -10.71 -13.07 -20.47
C GLU A 22 -10.39 -11.88 -21.38
N ARG A 23 -10.92 -10.69 -21.06
CA ARG A 23 -10.95 -9.55 -21.98
C ARG A 23 -10.03 -8.38 -21.61
N VAL A 24 -9.67 -8.24 -20.34
CA VAL A 24 -8.97 -7.06 -19.83
C VAL A 24 -7.67 -7.46 -19.16
N ASP A 25 -7.73 -8.33 -18.15
CA ASP A 25 -6.59 -8.70 -17.34
C ASP A 25 -6.72 -10.13 -16.80
N LYS A 26 -5.95 -11.03 -17.39
CA LYS A 26 -5.93 -12.47 -17.06
C LYS A 26 -5.63 -12.77 -15.59
N ASP A 27 -5.00 -11.85 -14.87
CA ASP A 27 -4.64 -12.02 -13.46
C ASP A 27 -5.65 -11.37 -12.49
N ALA A 28 -6.74 -10.75 -12.99
CA ALA A 28 -7.70 -10.03 -12.15
C ALA A 28 -8.25 -10.86 -10.98
N ILE A 29 -8.66 -12.12 -11.24
CA ILE A 29 -9.21 -13.02 -10.23
C ILE A 29 -8.13 -13.46 -9.24
N ASP A 30 -6.98 -13.92 -9.74
CA ASP A 30 -5.92 -14.46 -8.90
C ASP A 30 -5.27 -13.37 -8.04
N ARG A 31 -5.17 -12.14 -8.54
CA ARG A 31 -4.74 -10.98 -7.75
C ARG A 31 -5.65 -10.73 -6.56
N LEU A 32 -6.98 -10.75 -6.75
CA LEU A 32 -7.93 -10.59 -5.64
C LEU A 32 -7.83 -11.74 -4.65
N LYS A 33 -7.73 -12.99 -5.12
CA LYS A 33 -7.54 -14.16 -4.25
C LYS A 33 -6.27 -14.04 -3.40
N ARG A 34 -5.14 -13.67 -4.02
CA ARG A 34 -3.87 -13.42 -3.31
C ARG A 34 -4.01 -12.29 -2.29
N PHE A 35 -4.68 -11.20 -2.65
CA PHE A 35 -4.89 -10.09 -1.71
C PHE A 35 -5.70 -10.52 -0.48
N VAL A 36 -6.78 -11.30 -0.67
CA VAL A 36 -7.61 -11.77 0.44
C VAL A 36 -6.82 -12.73 1.36
N SER A 37 -6.01 -13.61 0.79
CA SER A 37 -5.22 -14.57 1.56
C SER A 37 -3.98 -13.98 2.23
N SER A 38 -3.39 -12.92 1.68
CA SER A 38 -2.18 -12.29 2.23
C SER A 38 -2.44 -11.52 3.51
N ASP A 39 -1.54 -11.66 4.49
CA ASP A 39 -1.49 -10.75 5.63
C ASP A 39 -0.92 -9.40 5.23
N PHE A 40 -1.34 -8.36 5.94
CA PHE A 40 -0.90 -7.01 5.67
C PHE A 40 0.40 -6.78 6.42
N ALA A 41 1.47 -6.48 5.68
CA ALA A 41 2.67 -5.96 6.29
C ALA A 41 2.35 -4.62 6.97
N GLN A 42 3.03 -4.31 8.06
CA GLN A 42 2.89 -3.03 8.74
C GLN A 42 4.27 -2.45 8.96
N VAL A 43 4.42 -1.17 8.64
CA VAL A 43 5.69 -0.46 8.72
C VAL A 43 5.43 0.97 9.16
N ASP A 44 6.30 1.55 9.97
CA ASP A 44 6.24 2.98 10.24
C ASP A 44 6.85 3.76 9.07
N TYR A 45 6.34 4.96 8.81
CA TYR A 45 6.79 5.82 7.72
C TYR A 45 8.31 6.01 7.74
N THR A 46 8.89 6.21 8.92
CA THR A 46 10.35 6.39 9.09
C THR A 46 11.11 5.16 8.57
N GLU A 47 10.67 3.96 8.94
CA GLU A 47 11.28 2.71 8.48
C GLU A 47 11.04 2.49 6.97
N ALA A 48 9.87 2.87 6.45
CA ALA A 48 9.59 2.80 5.01
C ALA A 48 10.55 3.69 4.20
N VAL A 49 10.83 4.91 4.67
CA VAL A 49 11.83 5.81 4.05
C VAL A 49 13.22 5.20 4.12
N GLU A 50 13.62 4.59 5.24
CA GLU A 50 14.91 3.91 5.38
C GLU A 50 15.05 2.74 4.41
N ILE A 51 14.01 1.91 4.26
CA ILE A 51 13.94 0.81 3.29
C ILE A 51 14.13 1.33 1.87
N LEU A 52 13.42 2.41 1.51
CA LEU A 52 13.48 3.00 0.18
C LEU A 52 14.88 3.54 -0.13
N ILE A 53 15.50 4.25 0.81
CA ILE A 53 16.88 4.76 0.65
C ILE A 53 17.88 3.59 0.55
N ALA A 54 17.72 2.55 1.35
CA ALA A 54 18.60 1.38 1.37
C ALA A 54 18.38 0.43 0.18
N SER A 55 17.30 0.59 -0.59
CA SER A 55 16.94 -0.30 -1.70
C SER A 55 17.94 -0.33 -2.85
N GLY A 56 18.73 0.73 -3.01
CA GLY A 56 19.60 0.94 -4.18
C GLY A 56 18.83 1.17 -5.49
N GLN A 57 17.50 1.31 -5.44
CA GLN A 57 16.69 1.64 -6.61
C GLN A 57 16.83 3.12 -6.96
N THR A 58 16.79 3.42 -8.25
CA THR A 58 16.70 4.79 -8.75
C THR A 58 15.23 5.15 -8.92
N PHE A 59 14.74 6.06 -8.09
CA PHE A 59 13.40 6.62 -8.18
C PHE A 59 13.43 7.95 -8.94
N GLU A 60 12.35 8.25 -9.68
CA GLU A 60 12.20 9.55 -10.34
C GLU A 60 12.03 10.67 -9.31
N ASN A 61 11.28 10.41 -8.24
CA ASN A 61 11.08 11.31 -7.12
C ASN A 61 12.10 10.99 -6.01
N PRO A 62 12.90 11.97 -5.57
CA PRO A 62 13.87 11.73 -4.51
C PRO A 62 13.19 11.33 -3.19
N VAL A 63 13.70 10.27 -2.56
CA VAL A 63 13.22 9.82 -1.25
C VAL A 63 13.96 10.54 -0.13
N SER A 64 13.21 11.15 0.80
CA SER A 64 13.76 11.71 2.04
C SER A 64 12.70 11.76 3.14
N TRP A 65 13.12 11.85 4.40
CA TRP A 65 12.17 11.97 5.50
C TRP A 65 11.49 13.35 5.48
N GLY A 66 10.17 13.36 5.59
CA GLY A 66 9.37 14.59 5.55
C GLY A 66 8.68 14.87 4.22
N ILE A 67 8.87 14.02 3.20
CA ILE A 67 8.10 14.08 1.95
C ILE A 67 7.01 13.01 1.93
N ASP A 68 5.94 13.26 1.17
CA ASP A 68 4.94 12.22 0.92
C ASP A 68 5.50 11.15 0.00
N LEU A 69 5.03 9.90 0.14
CA LEU A 69 5.47 8.82 -0.74
C LEU A 69 4.77 8.95 -2.10
N SER A 70 5.53 8.88 -3.19
CA SER A 70 4.96 8.80 -4.54
C SER A 70 4.56 7.35 -4.86
N SER A 71 3.73 7.18 -5.89
CA SER A 71 3.24 5.86 -6.32
C SER A 71 4.37 4.86 -6.63
N GLU A 72 5.52 5.30 -7.15
CA GLU A 72 6.67 4.40 -7.38
C GLU A 72 7.28 3.88 -6.07
N HIS A 73 7.30 4.69 -5.01
CA HIS A 73 7.79 4.29 -3.69
C HIS A 73 6.83 3.28 -3.06
N GLU A 74 5.54 3.59 -3.11
CA GLU A 74 4.47 2.74 -2.57
C GLU A 74 4.47 1.37 -3.24
N ARG A 75 4.52 1.36 -4.57
CA ARG A 75 4.60 0.13 -5.37
C ARG A 75 5.89 -0.64 -5.10
N TYR A 76 7.04 0.02 -4.92
CA TYR A 76 8.26 -0.68 -4.52
C TYR A 76 8.10 -1.40 -3.18
N LEU A 77 7.54 -0.73 -2.18
CA LEU A 77 7.29 -1.33 -0.86
C LEU A 77 6.36 -2.54 -0.98
N ALA A 78 5.23 -2.40 -1.68
CA ALA A 78 4.22 -3.44 -1.79
C ALA A 78 4.64 -4.61 -2.72
N GLU A 79 5.23 -4.32 -3.88
CA GLU A 79 5.50 -5.32 -4.93
C GLU A 79 6.89 -5.96 -4.81
N GLN A 80 7.90 -5.22 -4.36
CA GLN A 80 9.29 -5.68 -4.40
C GLN A 80 9.81 -6.04 -3.00
N HIS A 81 9.59 -5.17 -2.01
CA HIS A 81 10.13 -5.37 -0.67
C HIS A 81 9.28 -6.34 0.17
N PHE A 82 8.02 -6.00 0.43
CA PHE A 82 7.12 -6.81 1.27
C PHE A 82 6.39 -7.91 0.50
N LYS A 83 6.17 -7.72 -0.81
CA LYS A 83 5.42 -8.66 -1.68
C LYS A 83 4.02 -8.98 -1.14
N ALA A 84 3.41 -7.99 -0.51
CA ALA A 84 2.13 -8.07 0.18
C ALA A 84 1.49 -6.67 0.25
N PRO A 85 0.18 -6.56 0.53
CA PRO A 85 -0.40 -5.28 0.93
C PRO A 85 0.32 -4.73 2.17
N VAL A 86 0.59 -3.42 2.19
CA VAL A 86 1.38 -2.79 3.25
C VAL A 86 0.56 -1.69 3.90
N VAL A 87 0.57 -1.61 5.22
CA VAL A 87 0.06 -0.45 5.95
C VAL A 87 1.25 0.38 6.42
N VAL A 88 1.41 1.57 5.84
CA VAL A 88 2.41 2.54 6.31
C VAL A 88 1.75 3.42 7.35
N LYS A 89 2.38 3.60 8.51
CA LYS A 89 1.81 4.31 9.66
C LYS A 89 2.67 5.48 10.09
N ASN A 90 2.11 6.36 10.92
CA ASN A 90 2.90 7.35 11.68
C ASN A 90 3.66 8.35 10.78
N TYR A 91 2.94 8.99 9.84
CA TYR A 91 3.52 9.98 8.91
C TYR A 91 3.90 11.29 9.62
N PRO A 92 4.83 12.09 9.06
CA PRO A 92 5.19 13.41 9.56
C PRO A 92 3.96 14.33 9.62
N LYS A 93 3.83 15.08 10.71
CA LYS A 93 2.67 15.97 10.93
C LYS A 93 2.53 17.05 9.86
N ASP A 94 3.64 17.54 9.34
CA ASP A 94 3.68 18.73 8.48
C ASP A 94 3.16 18.44 7.06
N ILE A 95 3.03 17.17 6.68
CA ILE A 95 2.51 16.71 5.38
C ILE A 95 1.14 16.04 5.47
N LYS A 96 0.51 16.05 6.66
CA LYS A 96 -0.79 15.43 6.88
C LYS A 96 -1.79 16.44 7.43
N ALA A 97 -3.07 16.08 7.38
CA ALA A 97 -4.16 16.98 7.72
C ALA A 97 -4.22 17.29 9.24
N PHE A 98 -4.70 18.49 9.57
CA PHE A 98 -4.72 19.05 10.93
C PHE A 98 -5.48 18.21 11.98
N TYR A 99 -6.40 17.34 11.56
CA TYR A 99 -7.22 16.54 12.46
C TYR A 99 -6.53 15.25 12.93
N MET A 100 -5.38 14.90 12.34
CA MET A 100 -4.69 13.67 12.69
C MET A 100 -4.05 13.81 14.08
N ARG A 101 -4.23 12.79 14.93
CA ARG A 101 -3.74 12.81 16.31
C ARG A 101 -2.21 12.86 16.32
N MET A 102 -1.63 13.86 16.99
CA MET A 102 -0.18 13.92 17.25
C MET A 102 0.27 12.72 18.08
N ASN A 103 1.37 12.09 17.68
CA ASN A 103 2.03 11.04 18.45
C ASN A 103 2.89 11.63 19.58
N GLU A 104 3.36 10.78 20.49
CA GLU A 104 4.14 11.21 21.67
C GLU A 104 5.52 11.80 21.30
N ASP A 105 6.02 11.49 20.09
CA ASP A 105 7.29 12.03 19.57
C ASP A 105 7.21 13.52 19.17
N GLY A 106 6.00 14.09 19.07
CA GLY A 106 5.76 15.49 18.64
C GLY A 106 6.10 15.80 17.17
N LYS A 107 6.44 14.77 16.38
CA LYS A 107 6.90 14.86 14.99
C LYS A 107 5.95 14.17 14.02
N THR A 108 5.37 13.05 14.44
CA THR A 108 4.48 12.23 13.62
C THR A 108 3.03 12.33 14.11
N VAL A 109 2.11 11.94 13.23
CA VAL A 109 0.68 11.82 13.52
C VAL A 109 0.22 10.39 13.28
N ALA A 110 -0.83 9.97 13.98
CA ALA A 110 -1.46 8.65 13.84
C ALA A 110 -2.25 8.53 12.50
N ALA A 111 -1.53 8.68 11.39
CA ALA A 111 -1.98 8.42 10.03
C ALA A 111 -1.69 6.98 9.65
N MET A 112 -2.47 6.44 8.72
CA MET A 112 -2.14 5.21 8.01
C MET A 112 -2.59 5.30 6.55
N ASP A 113 -1.76 4.77 5.65
CA ASP A 113 -2.08 4.55 4.25
C ASP A 113 -1.97 3.05 3.96
N VAL A 114 -2.92 2.50 3.20
CA VAL A 114 -2.94 1.08 2.82
C VAL A 114 -2.51 0.97 1.37
N LEU A 115 -1.34 0.38 1.18
CA LEU A 115 -0.69 0.21 -0.10
C LEU A 115 -1.06 -1.13 -0.72
N ALA A 116 -1.62 -1.10 -1.93
CA ALA A 116 -2.04 -2.29 -2.66
C ALA A 116 -1.13 -2.54 -3.88
N PRO A 117 -0.58 -3.77 -4.02
CA PRO A 117 0.23 -4.13 -5.19
C PRO A 117 -0.48 -3.80 -6.50
N GLY A 118 0.24 -3.13 -7.42
CA GLY A 118 -0.23 -2.72 -8.73
C GLY A 118 -0.74 -1.29 -8.81
N ILE A 119 -1.32 -0.74 -7.74
CA ILE A 119 -1.99 0.58 -7.77
C ILE A 119 -1.33 1.65 -6.89
N GLY A 120 -0.55 1.25 -5.88
CA GLY A 120 -0.15 2.17 -4.82
C GLY A 120 -0.78 1.70 -3.54
#